data_AF-A0A9Q1R6M2-F1
#
_entry.id   AF-A0A9Q1R6M2-F1
#
_cell.length_a   1.000
_cell.length_b   1.000
_cell.length_c   1.000
_cell.angle_alpha   90.00
_cell.angle_beta   90.00
_cell.angle_gamma   90.00
#
_symmetry.space_group_name_H-M   'P 1'
#
loop_
_entity.id
_entity.type
_entity.pdbx_description
1 polymer ?
#
loop_
_entity_poly.entity_id
_entity_poly.type
_entity_poly.pdbx_seq_one_letter_code
_entity_poly.pdbx_strand_id
1 'polypeptide(L)'
;MGGKPTGRFSNGKTPPDMLVEDLGIKALMPAYLDPNLKVEDLKTGVSFASGASGYDPLTPILASALPLSIQLAFFQQYIWKLKGFVGEEETNNIVKTSLYIVAAGSDDLCNTYFMLKIPRKTLYNIDSYTNLMVDGASNFVKDLYNMGARRIWVFGIPPIGCLPSQRMRSGGPPRVCVDEYNQAALMTNTKLAAKMDSLSENLPESELVYINIYDPLLDLIVNHDKYVEELGIKELFPAYLDPNLQEKDLITGVNFASGGAGYDPLTSEISNVIALSCQLEMFKEYIVKLKEIVGKDRKNEILANSFFILVTGSNDITNTYFSTPLRKSYYDVSSYADFLLNYASSFLQDLYRLGARRIGVLSIPPIGCLPSQRTLKGGEQRECVNYLN
;
A
#
# COMPACT_ATOMS: atom_id res chain seq x y z
N MET A 1 -11.55 10.82 -7.05
CA MET A 1 -11.19 11.78 -8.13
C MET A 1 -11.54 11.20 -9.51
N GLY A 2 -12.81 11.13 -9.89
CA GLY A 2 -13.25 10.80 -11.27
C GLY A 2 -12.54 9.66 -12.02
N GLY A 3 -11.99 8.64 -11.33
CA GLY A 3 -11.24 7.53 -11.94
C GLY A 3 -9.85 7.86 -12.54
N LYS A 4 -9.29 9.06 -12.33
CA LYS A 4 -7.98 9.43 -12.91
C LYS A 4 -6.81 9.07 -11.98
N PRO A 5 -5.82 8.27 -12.43
CA PRO A 5 -4.63 7.97 -11.64
C PRO A 5 -3.82 9.23 -11.35
N THR A 6 -3.46 9.46 -10.08
CA THR A 6 -2.62 10.61 -9.68
C THR A 6 -1.21 10.22 -9.25
N GLY A 7 -0.89 8.92 -9.22
CA GLY A 7 0.40 8.41 -8.74
C GLY A 7 0.49 8.14 -7.24
N ARG A 8 -0.56 8.45 -6.50
CA ARG A 8 -0.69 8.08 -5.08
C ARG A 8 -0.69 6.56 -4.92
N PHE A 9 -0.05 6.07 -3.86
CA PHE A 9 -0.12 4.67 -3.41
C PHE A 9 -1.47 4.37 -2.74
N SER A 10 -2.56 4.72 -3.41
CA SER A 10 -3.94 4.54 -2.96
C SER A 10 -4.88 4.61 -4.18
N ASN A 11 -6.05 4.00 -4.08
CA ASN A 11 -7.16 4.19 -5.03
C ASN A 11 -7.94 5.49 -4.79
N GLY A 12 -7.56 6.26 -3.76
CA GLY A 12 -8.19 7.52 -3.40
C GLY A 12 -7.19 8.57 -2.90
N LYS A 13 -7.69 9.46 -2.05
CA LYS A 13 -6.89 10.47 -1.34
C LYS A 13 -5.98 9.79 -0.31
N THR A 14 -4.78 10.32 -0.12
CA THR A 14 -3.90 9.91 0.99
C THR A 14 -4.24 10.74 2.24
N PRO A 15 -3.80 10.34 3.44
CA PRO A 15 -4.08 11.10 4.66
C PRO A 15 -3.70 12.59 4.58
N PRO A 16 -2.54 12.98 4.00
CA PRO A 16 -2.25 14.41 3.78
C PRO A 16 -3.26 15.13 2.89
N ASP A 17 -3.84 14.46 1.88
CA ASP A 17 -4.88 15.07 1.04
C ASP A 17 -6.19 15.27 1.79
N MET A 18 -6.59 14.27 2.58
CA MET A 18 -7.79 14.34 3.41
C MET A 18 -7.66 15.50 4.39
N LEU A 19 -6.52 15.61 5.08
CA LEU A 19 -6.27 16.68 6.04
C LEU A 19 -6.36 18.07 5.40
N VAL A 20 -5.73 18.30 4.25
CA VAL A 20 -5.77 19.64 3.63
C VAL A 20 -7.11 19.98 2.99
N GLU A 21 -7.89 18.97 2.59
CA GLU A 21 -9.27 19.17 2.17
C GLU A 21 -10.16 19.51 3.36
N ASP A 22 -10.08 18.75 4.45
CA ASP A 22 -10.89 18.94 5.66
C ASP A 22 -10.61 20.31 6.32
N LEU A 23 -9.38 20.80 6.21
CA LEU A 23 -8.99 22.14 6.65
C LEU A 23 -9.38 23.25 5.67
N GLY A 24 -10.00 22.93 4.52
CA GLY A 24 -10.40 23.89 3.50
C GLY A 24 -9.23 24.58 2.79
N ILE A 25 -8.02 24.03 2.86
CA ILE A 25 -6.81 24.62 2.27
C ILE A 25 -6.77 24.35 0.76
N LYS A 26 -6.94 23.07 0.38
CA LYS A 26 -6.90 22.63 -1.02
C LYS A 26 -7.52 21.25 -1.15
N ALA A 27 -8.04 20.92 -2.34
CA ALA A 27 -8.63 19.60 -2.58
C ALA A 27 -7.61 18.45 -2.49
N LEU A 28 -6.33 18.72 -2.79
CA LEU A 28 -5.24 17.74 -2.83
C LEU A 28 -3.92 18.39 -2.46
N MET A 29 -3.05 17.67 -1.77
CA MET A 29 -1.68 18.08 -1.55
C MET A 29 -0.85 17.81 -2.82
N PRO A 30 -0.34 18.84 -3.53
CA PRO A 30 0.48 18.62 -4.72
C PRO A 30 1.87 18.14 -4.33
N ALA A 31 2.49 17.32 -5.19
CA ALA A 31 3.90 16.95 -5.04
C ALA A 31 4.80 18.11 -5.47
N TYR A 32 5.90 18.36 -4.76
CA TYR A 32 6.84 19.42 -5.09
C TYR A 32 7.47 19.28 -6.50
N LEU A 33 7.58 18.03 -6.99
CA LEU A 33 8.09 17.73 -8.33
C LEU A 33 6.99 17.66 -9.41
N ASP A 34 5.75 18.03 -9.12
CA ASP A 34 4.72 18.10 -10.16
C ASP A 34 5.11 19.17 -11.20
N PRO A 35 5.24 18.82 -12.50
CA PRO A 35 5.60 19.80 -13.52
C PRO A 35 4.55 20.91 -13.71
N ASN A 36 3.34 20.72 -13.19
CA ASN A 36 2.26 21.71 -13.24
C ASN A 36 2.12 22.52 -11.93
N LEU A 37 3.06 22.36 -10.99
CA LEU A 37 3.04 23.05 -9.71
C LEU A 37 3.10 24.57 -9.92
N LYS A 38 2.14 25.30 -9.35
CA LYS A 38 2.06 26.75 -9.45
C LYS A 38 2.72 27.41 -8.23
N VAL A 39 3.07 28.67 -8.36
CA VAL A 39 3.73 29.41 -7.27
C VAL A 39 2.76 29.61 -6.09
N GLU A 40 1.46 29.74 -6.37
CA GLU A 40 0.40 29.82 -5.37
C GLU A 40 0.26 28.54 -4.53
N ASP A 41 0.59 27.38 -5.11
CA ASP A 41 0.60 26.11 -4.38
C ASP A 41 1.67 26.11 -3.30
N LEU A 42 2.79 26.82 -3.51
CA LEU A 42 3.88 26.90 -2.55
C LEU A 42 3.41 27.58 -1.26
N LYS A 43 2.62 28.65 -1.35
CA LYS A 43 2.09 29.38 -0.17
C LYS A 43 1.24 28.52 0.76
N THR A 44 0.59 27.51 0.21
CA THR A 44 -0.38 26.65 0.91
C THR A 44 0.16 25.25 1.18
N GLY A 45 1.45 25.02 0.94
CA GLY A 45 2.16 23.77 1.25
C GLY A 45 2.20 22.77 0.08
N VAL A 46 3.25 21.95 0.08
CA VAL A 46 3.52 20.90 -0.92
C VAL A 46 4.05 19.64 -0.24
N SER A 47 3.96 18.49 -0.93
CA SER A 47 4.54 17.23 -0.46
C SER A 47 5.91 16.97 -1.07
N PHE A 48 6.90 16.66 -0.23
CA PHE A 48 8.23 16.19 -0.63
C PHE A 48 8.37 14.66 -0.56
N ALA A 49 7.32 13.96 -0.14
CA ALA A 49 7.38 12.54 0.16
C ALA A 49 7.65 11.69 -1.10
N SER A 50 8.54 10.71 -0.96
CA SER A 50 8.72 9.63 -1.94
C SER A 50 8.32 8.31 -1.31
N GLY A 51 7.44 7.55 -1.98
CA GLY A 51 7.17 6.16 -1.61
C GLY A 51 8.46 5.33 -1.62
N ALA A 52 8.54 4.34 -0.73
CA ALA A 52 9.70 3.48 -0.51
C ALA A 52 10.96 4.21 0.02
N SER A 53 10.79 5.37 0.66
CA SER A 53 11.85 6.06 1.39
C SER A 53 11.79 5.72 2.89
N GLY A 54 12.86 6.00 3.62
CA GLY A 54 12.96 5.67 5.03
C GLY A 54 14.15 6.35 5.74
N TYR A 55 14.28 6.11 7.03
CA TYR A 55 15.35 6.66 7.88
C TYR A 55 16.69 5.95 7.65
N ASP A 56 16.68 4.67 7.26
CA ASP A 56 17.88 3.97 6.81
C ASP A 56 18.26 4.48 5.40
N PRO A 57 19.46 5.08 5.21
CA PRO A 57 19.89 5.58 3.90
C PRO A 57 19.96 4.51 2.81
N LEU A 58 20.02 3.23 3.18
CA LEU A 58 20.02 2.12 2.24
C LEU A 58 18.63 1.86 1.64
N THR A 59 17.56 2.04 2.42
CA THR A 59 16.17 1.80 1.99
C THR A 59 15.82 2.47 0.66
N PRO A 60 15.99 3.79 0.48
CA PRO A 60 15.66 4.44 -0.77
C PRO A 60 16.55 3.97 -1.93
N ILE A 61 17.81 3.58 -1.70
CA ILE A 61 18.69 3.07 -2.76
C ILE A 61 18.12 1.78 -3.36
N LEU A 62 17.66 0.87 -2.50
CA LEU A 62 17.13 -0.43 -2.89
C LEU A 62 15.82 -0.36 -3.68
N ALA A 63 15.04 0.70 -3.44
CA ALA A 63 13.78 0.94 -4.12
C ALA A 63 13.87 2.00 -5.22
N SER A 64 15.08 2.46 -5.56
CA SER A 64 15.31 3.60 -6.47
C SER A 64 14.44 4.81 -6.10
N ALA A 65 14.35 5.11 -4.80
CA ALA A 65 13.56 6.18 -4.23
C ALA A 65 14.38 7.38 -3.76
N LEU A 66 13.68 8.50 -3.56
CA LEU A 66 14.33 9.74 -3.12
C LEU A 66 14.62 9.62 -1.62
N PRO A 67 15.90 9.66 -1.19
CA PRO A 67 16.26 9.62 0.22
C PRO A 67 15.81 10.88 0.94
N LEU A 68 15.63 10.80 2.26
CA LEU A 68 15.21 11.93 3.10
C LEU A 68 16.14 13.15 2.97
N SER A 69 17.44 12.96 2.75
CA SER A 69 18.38 14.06 2.50
C SER A 69 18.06 14.86 1.23
N ILE A 70 17.58 14.19 0.18
CA ILE A 70 17.14 14.85 -1.05
C ILE A 70 15.79 15.54 -0.83
N GLN A 71 14.91 14.98 -0.01
CA GLN A 71 13.65 15.64 0.38
C GLN A 71 13.92 16.93 1.18
N LEU A 72 14.91 16.94 2.08
CA LEU A 72 15.38 18.16 2.75
C LEU A 72 15.98 19.18 1.77
N ALA A 73 16.77 18.72 0.80
CA ALA A 73 17.32 19.61 -0.24
C ALA A 73 16.20 20.26 -1.07
N PHE A 74 15.13 19.52 -1.38
CA PHE A 74 13.94 20.09 -2.03
C PHE A 74 13.19 21.05 -1.14
N PHE A 75 13.09 20.80 0.16
CA PHE A 75 12.53 21.75 1.10
C PHE A 75 13.34 23.06 1.16
N GLN A 76 14.67 22.97 1.17
CA GLN A 76 15.54 24.15 1.10
C GLN A 76 15.33 24.95 -0.20
N GLN A 77 15.19 24.27 -1.34
CA GLN A 77 14.86 24.91 -2.61
C GLN A 77 13.46 25.55 -2.59
N TYR A 78 12.49 24.89 -1.96
CA TYR A 78 11.15 25.41 -1.75
C TYR A 78 11.20 26.73 -0.96
N ILE A 79 11.95 26.80 0.15
CA ILE A 79 12.12 28.02 0.95
C ILE A 79 12.70 29.14 0.07
N TRP A 80 13.72 28.84 -0.74
CA TRP A 80 14.32 29.81 -1.65
C TRP A 80 13.34 30.34 -2.70
N LYS A 81 12.55 29.45 -3.33
CA LYS A 81 11.51 29.83 -4.29
C LYS A 81 10.42 30.67 -3.64
N LEU A 82 9.98 30.28 -2.45
CA LEU A 82 8.97 30.99 -1.67
C LEU A 82 9.47 32.40 -1.34
N LYS A 83 10.71 32.54 -0.87
CA LYS A 83 11.36 33.83 -0.59
C LYS A 83 11.39 34.75 -1.80
N GLY A 84 11.66 34.23 -2.99
CA GLY A 84 11.60 35.00 -4.23
C GLY A 84 10.20 35.52 -4.59
N PHE A 85 9.14 34.85 -4.12
CA PHE A 85 7.76 35.18 -4.47
C PHE A 85 7.03 36.03 -3.43
N VAL A 86 7.24 35.76 -2.14
CA VAL A 86 6.51 36.42 -1.05
C VAL A 86 7.38 37.34 -0.20
N GLY A 87 8.70 37.34 -0.42
CA GLY A 87 9.66 38.07 0.40
C GLY A 87 10.09 37.28 1.64
N GLU A 88 11.11 37.81 2.33
CA GLU A 88 11.78 37.15 3.45
C GLU A 88 10.90 37.00 4.69
N GLU A 89 10.25 38.09 5.10
CA GLU A 89 9.42 38.12 6.31
C GLU A 89 8.26 37.13 6.21
N GLU A 90 7.52 37.18 5.10
CA GLU A 90 6.39 36.27 4.87
C GLU A 90 6.84 34.82 4.69
N THR A 91 8.02 34.58 4.09
CA THR A 91 8.58 33.22 4.01
C THR A 91 8.88 32.66 5.39
N ASN A 92 9.52 33.46 6.25
CA ASN A 92 9.82 33.05 7.63
C ASN A 92 8.52 32.78 8.41
N ASN A 93 7.48 33.59 8.19
CA ASN A 93 6.17 33.38 8.79
C ASN A 93 5.52 32.07 8.32
N ILE A 94 5.47 31.83 7.00
CA ILE A 94 4.92 30.59 6.42
C ILE A 94 5.68 29.37 6.96
N VAL A 95 7.01 29.39 6.92
CA VAL A 95 7.86 28.28 7.38
C VAL A 95 7.65 28.00 8.89
N LYS A 96 7.54 29.06 9.71
CA LYS A 96 7.33 28.94 11.16
C LYS A 96 5.95 28.38 11.51
N THR A 97 4.91 28.80 10.78
CA THR A 97 3.50 28.50 11.11
C THR A 97 2.94 27.25 10.44
N SER A 98 3.59 26.78 9.37
CA SER A 98 3.23 25.56 8.65
C SER A 98 3.33 24.31 9.52
N LEU A 99 2.44 23.34 9.25
CA LEU A 99 2.50 21.99 9.83
C LEU A 99 3.31 21.07 8.91
N TYR A 100 4.30 20.39 9.49
CA TYR A 100 5.16 19.43 8.81
C TYR A 100 4.80 18.01 9.24
N ILE A 101 4.43 17.17 8.27
CA ILE A 101 4.06 15.78 8.53
C ILE A 101 5.19 14.88 8.03
N VAL A 102 5.77 14.10 8.95
CA VAL A 102 6.84 13.15 8.67
C VAL A 102 6.33 11.73 8.89
N ALA A 103 6.26 10.95 7.81
CA ALA A 103 5.89 9.54 7.84
C ALA A 103 6.95 8.73 7.09
N ALA A 104 7.77 7.99 7.84
CA ALA A 104 8.86 7.17 7.32
C ALA A 104 9.16 6.00 8.28
N GLY A 105 9.93 5.01 7.81
CA GLY A 105 10.44 3.93 8.65
C GLY A 105 9.73 2.58 8.49
N SER A 106 8.48 2.55 7.99
CA SER A 106 7.81 1.28 7.68
C SER A 106 8.55 0.48 6.61
N ASP A 107 9.10 1.16 5.59
CA ASP A 107 9.88 0.53 4.51
C ASP A 107 11.27 0.07 4.99
N ASP A 108 11.86 0.72 6.00
CA ASP A 108 13.12 0.28 6.61
C ASP A 108 12.97 -1.11 7.23
N LEU A 109 11.93 -1.29 8.06
CA LEU A 109 11.64 -2.59 8.65
C LEU A 109 11.16 -3.59 7.59
N CYS A 110 10.12 -3.24 6.82
CA CYS A 110 9.49 -4.16 5.88
C CYS A 110 10.45 -4.62 4.79
N ASN A 111 11.03 -3.67 4.06
CA ASN A 111 11.77 -3.96 2.84
C ASN A 111 13.24 -4.20 3.17
N THR A 112 13.87 -3.32 3.95
CA THR A 112 15.33 -3.35 4.11
C THR A 112 15.80 -4.34 5.18
N TYR A 113 15.15 -4.39 6.34
CA TYR A 113 15.54 -5.27 7.44
C TYR A 113 14.97 -6.69 7.29
N PHE A 114 13.65 -6.83 7.09
CA PHE A 114 13.00 -8.14 7.10
C PHE A 114 13.03 -8.88 5.75
N MET A 115 12.84 -8.17 4.64
CA MET A 115 12.51 -8.79 3.36
C MET A 115 13.69 -8.96 2.40
N LEU A 116 14.53 -7.94 2.23
CA LEU A 116 15.60 -8.00 1.24
C LEU A 116 16.73 -8.89 1.75
N LYS A 117 17.28 -9.73 0.86
CA LYS A 117 18.42 -10.64 1.13
C LYS A 117 19.75 -9.87 1.30
N ILE A 118 19.67 -8.69 1.87
CA ILE A 118 20.80 -7.80 2.10
C ILE A 118 21.21 -7.97 3.56
N PRO A 119 22.51 -7.87 3.88
CA PRO A 119 23.05 -8.16 5.20
C PRO A 119 22.58 -7.23 6.34
N ARG A 120 21.46 -6.48 6.26
CA ARG A 120 21.03 -5.64 7.39
C ARG A 120 20.80 -6.47 8.67
N LYS A 121 20.14 -7.64 8.59
CA LYS A 121 20.02 -8.57 9.73
C LYS A 121 21.34 -9.19 10.18
N THR A 122 22.36 -9.22 9.33
CA THR A 122 23.68 -9.76 9.71
C THR A 122 24.58 -8.68 10.31
N LEU A 123 24.30 -7.40 10.04
CA LEU A 123 25.04 -6.24 10.55
C LEU A 123 24.40 -5.67 11.82
N TYR A 124 23.07 -5.77 11.95
CA TYR A 124 22.30 -5.23 13.07
C TYR A 124 21.39 -6.32 13.60
N ASN A 125 21.30 -6.41 14.93
CA ASN A 125 20.13 -7.02 15.55
C ASN A 125 18.98 -6.01 15.55
N ILE A 126 17.78 -6.43 15.93
CA ILE A 126 16.62 -5.56 15.81
C ILE A 126 16.74 -4.32 16.71
N ASP A 127 17.27 -4.48 17.92
CA ASP A 127 17.45 -3.37 18.85
C ASP A 127 18.39 -2.30 18.29
N SER A 128 19.55 -2.70 17.77
CA SER A 128 20.51 -1.75 17.18
C SER A 128 20.02 -1.15 15.87
N TYR A 129 19.22 -1.88 15.09
CA TYR A 129 18.60 -1.35 13.88
C TYR A 129 17.54 -0.29 14.20
N THR A 130 16.68 -0.54 15.19
CA THR A 130 15.69 0.46 15.64
C THR A 130 16.37 1.71 16.21
N ASN A 131 17.54 1.60 16.85
CA ASN A 131 18.35 2.76 17.26
C ASN A 131 18.81 3.59 16.05
N LEU A 132 19.34 2.95 15.00
CA LEU A 132 19.73 3.61 13.75
C LEU A 132 18.57 4.41 13.14
N MET A 133 17.37 3.81 13.11
CA MET A 133 16.17 4.48 12.58
C MET A 133 15.78 5.70 13.40
N VAL A 134 15.79 5.58 14.74
CA VAL A 134 15.42 6.67 15.65
C VAL A 134 16.43 7.81 15.62
N ASP A 135 17.73 7.51 15.46
CA ASP A 135 18.75 8.52 15.24
C ASP A 135 18.56 9.23 13.89
N GLY A 136 18.24 8.48 12.83
CA GLY A 136 17.88 9.05 11.53
C GLY A 136 16.67 9.99 11.61
N ALA A 137 15.62 9.58 12.32
CA ALA A 137 14.44 10.40 12.56
C ALA A 137 14.77 11.66 13.37
N SER A 138 15.57 11.52 14.43
CA SER A 138 15.99 12.64 15.26
C SER A 138 16.80 13.67 14.48
N ASN A 139 17.71 13.23 13.61
CA ASN A 139 18.52 14.12 12.79
C ASN A 139 17.64 14.85 11.77
N PHE A 140 16.73 14.14 11.10
CA PHE A 140 15.81 14.74 10.14
C PHE A 140 14.91 15.83 10.78
N VAL A 141 14.38 15.58 11.99
CA VAL A 141 13.60 16.57 12.73
C VAL A 141 14.44 17.79 13.11
N LYS A 142 15.68 17.59 13.55
CA LYS A 142 16.61 18.70 13.85
C LYS A 142 16.91 19.53 12.60
N ASP A 143 17.10 18.88 11.45
CA ASP A 143 17.35 19.58 10.18
C ASP A 143 16.14 20.43 9.77
N LEU A 144 14.91 19.89 9.87
CA LEU A 144 13.68 20.66 9.64
C LEU A 144 13.60 21.87 10.60
N TYR A 145 13.86 21.66 11.89
CA TYR A 145 13.87 22.73 12.89
C TYR A 145 14.91 23.81 12.58
N ASN A 146 16.11 23.42 12.18
CA ASN A 146 17.19 24.33 11.78
C ASN A 146 16.83 25.12 10.51
N MET A 147 15.98 24.56 9.64
CA MET A 147 15.43 25.25 8.47
C MET A 147 14.21 26.14 8.79
N GLY A 148 13.79 26.23 10.06
CA GLY A 148 12.74 27.14 10.52
C GLY A 148 11.41 26.47 10.84
N ALA A 149 11.26 25.16 10.60
CA ALA A 149 10.04 24.44 10.96
C ALA A 149 9.82 24.47 12.48
N ARG A 150 8.59 24.71 12.92
CA ARG A 150 8.25 24.68 14.35
C ARG A 150 7.16 23.67 14.71
N ARG A 151 6.23 23.36 13.80
CA ARG A 151 5.13 22.43 14.09
C ARG A 151 5.32 21.13 13.32
N ILE A 152 5.83 20.10 13.98
CA ILE A 152 6.28 18.86 13.33
C ILE A 152 5.53 17.67 13.93
N TRP A 153 4.81 16.93 13.11
CA TRP A 153 4.16 15.68 13.48
C TRP A 153 4.93 14.50 12.89
N VAL A 154 5.43 13.62 13.75
CA VAL A 154 6.18 12.42 13.37
C VAL A 154 5.31 11.20 13.62
N PHE A 155 4.95 10.51 12.53
CA PHE A 155 4.05 9.36 12.58
C PHE A 155 4.82 8.09 12.95
N GLY A 156 4.23 7.30 13.85
CA GLY A 156 4.73 5.96 14.17
C GLY A 156 4.63 4.99 13.00
N ILE A 157 5.26 3.84 13.17
CA ILE A 157 5.21 2.72 12.25
C ILE A 157 3.91 1.93 12.51
N PRO A 158 3.12 1.58 11.48
CA PRO A 158 1.88 0.81 11.65
C PRO A 158 2.18 -0.66 12.01
N PRO A 159 1.15 -1.52 12.22
CA PRO A 159 1.31 -2.96 12.43
C PRO A 159 1.84 -3.68 11.18
N ILE A 160 3.14 -3.53 10.89
CA ILE A 160 3.74 -3.96 9.63
C ILE A 160 3.66 -5.48 9.41
N GLY A 161 3.63 -6.28 10.47
CA GLY A 161 3.46 -7.72 10.40
C GLY A 161 2.09 -8.12 9.86
N CYS A 162 1.10 -7.23 9.94
CA CYS A 162 -0.25 -7.43 9.40
C CYS A 162 -0.42 -6.94 7.96
N LEU A 163 0.60 -6.32 7.35
CA LEU A 163 0.53 -5.93 5.95
C LEU A 163 0.35 -7.17 5.06
N PRO A 164 -0.53 -7.13 4.04
CA PRO A 164 -0.82 -8.30 3.20
C PRO A 164 0.43 -8.97 2.64
N SER A 165 1.42 -8.19 2.21
CA SER A 165 2.67 -8.72 1.65
C SER A 165 3.56 -9.42 2.70
N GLN A 166 3.49 -9.02 3.97
CA GLN A 166 4.24 -9.64 5.07
C GLN A 166 3.54 -10.93 5.54
N ARG A 167 2.21 -10.90 5.67
CA ARG A 167 1.38 -12.09 5.95
C ARG A 167 1.57 -13.16 4.88
N MET A 168 1.60 -12.77 3.60
CA MET A 168 1.85 -13.66 2.46
C MET A 168 3.22 -14.34 2.51
N ARG A 169 4.27 -13.67 2.96
CA ARG A 169 5.64 -14.21 2.90
C ARG A 169 6.10 -14.87 4.19
N SER A 170 5.59 -14.40 5.32
CA SER A 170 6.13 -14.75 6.64
C SER A 170 5.05 -15.13 7.65
N GLY A 171 3.76 -15.02 7.31
CA GLY A 171 2.63 -15.41 8.18
C GLY A 171 2.26 -16.89 8.17
N GLY A 172 3.14 -17.76 7.63
CA GLY A 172 2.88 -19.20 7.47
C GLY A 172 1.71 -19.54 6.52
N PRO A 173 1.27 -20.81 6.49
CA PRO A 173 0.06 -21.22 5.75
C PRO A 173 -1.21 -20.44 6.11
N PRO A 174 -1.51 -20.12 7.39
CA PRO A 174 -2.75 -19.40 7.73
C PRO A 174 -2.67 -17.90 7.41
N ARG A 175 -1.54 -17.40 6.90
CA ARG A 175 -1.32 -15.99 6.55
C ARG A 175 -1.64 -15.07 7.74
N VAL A 176 -1.23 -15.42 8.95
CA VAL A 176 -1.46 -14.58 10.14
C VAL A 176 -0.52 -13.37 10.15
N CYS A 177 -0.79 -12.40 11.01
CA CYS A 177 0.18 -11.34 11.27
C CYS A 177 1.50 -11.92 11.79
N VAL A 178 2.62 -11.28 11.45
CA VAL A 178 3.96 -11.71 11.87
C VAL A 178 4.36 -10.99 13.16
N ASP A 179 4.35 -11.70 14.28
CA ASP A 179 4.59 -11.11 15.61
C ASP A 179 5.97 -10.46 15.73
N GLU A 180 7.03 -11.08 15.21
CA GLU A 180 8.39 -10.52 15.21
C GLU A 180 8.42 -9.13 14.54
N TYR A 181 7.67 -8.94 13.46
CA TYR A 181 7.67 -7.69 12.70
C TYR A 181 6.86 -6.62 13.44
N ASN A 182 5.76 -7.03 14.07
CA ASN A 182 4.95 -6.15 14.90
C ASN A 182 5.69 -5.72 16.18
N GLN A 183 6.46 -6.61 16.80
CA GLN A 183 7.32 -6.30 17.94
C GLN A 183 8.42 -5.31 17.56
N ALA A 184 9.03 -5.47 16.37
CA ALA A 184 9.99 -4.51 15.84
C ALA A 184 9.37 -3.11 15.65
N ALA A 185 8.17 -3.03 15.07
CA ALA A 185 7.47 -1.75 14.91
C ALA A 185 7.14 -1.11 16.27
N LEU A 186 6.64 -1.87 17.24
CA LEU A 186 6.39 -1.39 18.61
C LEU A 186 7.67 -0.91 19.28
N MET A 187 8.77 -1.65 19.16
CA MET A 187 10.07 -1.25 19.70
C MET A 187 10.55 0.08 19.11
N THR A 188 10.47 0.23 17.78
CA THR A 188 10.81 1.51 17.13
C THR A 188 9.88 2.62 17.60
N ASN A 189 8.58 2.37 17.70
CA ASN A 189 7.59 3.36 18.14
C ASN A 189 7.85 3.86 19.56
N THR A 190 8.13 2.95 20.49
CA THR A 190 8.47 3.31 21.88
C THR A 190 9.72 4.19 21.93
N LYS A 191 10.78 3.80 21.21
CA LYS A 191 12.03 4.59 21.15
C LYS A 191 11.83 5.93 20.45
N LEU A 192 11.04 5.95 19.38
CA LEU A 192 10.75 7.14 18.59
C LEU A 192 9.93 8.14 19.41
N ALA A 193 8.88 7.70 20.10
CA ALA A 193 8.08 8.53 20.99
C ALA A 193 8.95 9.19 22.07
N ALA A 194 9.73 8.40 22.81
CA ALA A 194 10.65 8.92 23.83
C ALA A 194 11.68 9.90 23.26
N LYS A 195 12.18 9.66 22.03
CA LYS A 195 13.10 10.57 21.35
C LYS A 195 12.42 11.87 20.95
N MET A 196 11.19 11.83 20.45
CA MET A 196 10.43 13.02 20.09
C MET A 196 10.08 13.86 21.34
N ASP A 197 9.69 13.22 22.44
CA ASP A 197 9.46 13.90 23.72
C ASP A 197 10.72 14.61 24.19
N SER A 198 11.87 13.91 24.20
CA SER A 198 13.16 14.51 24.54
C SER A 198 13.54 15.68 23.62
N LEU A 199 13.28 15.58 22.32
CA LEU A 199 13.54 16.69 21.40
C LEU A 199 12.60 17.88 21.65
N SER A 200 11.33 17.63 21.99
CA SER A 200 10.36 18.70 22.28
C SER A 200 10.81 19.58 23.46
N GLU A 201 11.48 18.98 24.45
CA GLU A 201 12.07 19.71 25.59
C GLU A 201 13.32 20.53 25.22
N ASN A 202 14.01 20.15 24.14
CA ASN A 202 15.30 20.73 23.75
C ASN A 202 15.24 21.61 22.50
N LEU A 203 14.10 21.67 21.81
CA LEU A 203 13.86 22.49 20.63
C LEU A 203 12.86 23.60 20.98
N PRO A 204 13.33 24.75 21.46
CA PRO A 204 12.45 25.80 21.96
C PRO A 204 11.52 26.34 20.86
N GLU A 205 10.34 26.78 21.26
CA GLU A 205 9.27 27.25 20.36
C GLU A 205 8.78 26.22 19.34
N SER A 206 9.13 24.93 19.50
CA SER A 206 8.62 23.86 18.63
C SER A 206 7.42 23.14 19.27
N GLU A 207 6.46 22.80 18.42
CA GLU A 207 5.39 21.84 18.67
C GLU A 207 5.80 20.55 17.95
N LEU A 208 6.53 19.68 18.64
CA LEU A 208 6.92 18.37 18.13
C LEU A 208 6.01 17.30 18.72
N VAL A 209 5.25 16.60 17.87
CA VAL A 209 4.26 15.62 18.30
C VAL A 209 4.54 14.27 17.66
N TYR A 210 4.67 13.24 18.49
CA TYR A 210 4.61 11.86 18.02
C TYR A 210 3.15 11.44 17.81
N ILE A 211 2.82 10.92 16.62
CA ILE A 211 1.48 10.46 16.28
C ILE A 211 1.47 8.93 16.27
N ASN A 212 0.80 8.35 17.28
CA ASN A 212 0.57 6.92 17.36
C ASN A 212 -0.49 6.49 16.34
N ILE A 213 -0.05 5.84 15.27
CA ILE A 213 -0.95 5.18 14.31
C ILE A 213 -1.01 3.66 14.47
N TYR A 214 -0.17 3.08 15.32
CA TYR A 214 -0.09 1.63 15.47
C TYR A 214 -1.38 1.07 16.07
N ASP A 215 -1.77 1.60 17.24
CA ASP A 215 -2.92 1.11 17.99
C ASP A 215 -4.24 1.28 17.24
N PRO A 216 -4.60 2.46 16.68
CA PRO A 216 -5.86 2.60 15.95
C PRO A 216 -5.92 1.72 14.69
N LEU A 217 -4.80 1.52 13.99
CA LEU A 217 -4.77 0.63 12.83
C LEU A 217 -4.83 -0.84 13.24
N LEU A 218 -4.21 -1.24 14.35
CA LEU A 218 -4.32 -2.60 14.85
C LEU A 218 -5.74 -2.89 15.33
N ASP A 219 -6.38 -1.94 16.03
CA ASP A 219 -7.76 -2.05 16.46
C ASP A 219 -8.71 -2.20 15.27
N LEU A 220 -8.52 -1.43 14.20
CA LEU A 220 -9.25 -1.61 12.95
C LEU A 220 -9.06 -3.00 12.33
N ILE A 221 -7.85 -3.56 12.40
CA ILE A 221 -7.54 -4.88 11.86
C ILE A 221 -8.16 -6.00 12.70
N VAL A 222 -8.11 -5.90 14.03
CA VAL A 222 -8.57 -6.95 14.95
C VAL A 222 -10.09 -6.88 15.17
N ASN A 223 -10.63 -5.67 15.27
CA ASN A 223 -12.05 -5.41 15.55
C ASN A 223 -12.80 -4.93 14.30
N HIS A 224 -12.41 -5.40 13.11
CA HIS A 224 -12.97 -4.93 11.84
C HIS A 224 -14.50 -5.01 11.79
N ASP A 225 -15.10 -6.06 12.36
CA ASP A 225 -16.56 -6.25 12.35
C ASP A 225 -17.31 -5.10 13.03
N LYS A 226 -16.76 -4.57 14.13
CA LYS A 226 -17.32 -3.42 14.83
C LYS A 226 -17.34 -2.18 13.93
N TYR A 227 -16.21 -1.88 13.29
CA TYR A 227 -16.09 -0.70 12.41
C TYR A 227 -16.96 -0.81 11.18
N VAL A 228 -17.04 -2.01 10.59
CA VAL A 228 -17.89 -2.32 9.45
C VAL A 228 -19.37 -2.09 9.80
N GLU A 229 -19.80 -2.51 10.99
CA GLU A 229 -21.15 -2.25 11.49
C GLU A 229 -21.40 -0.77 11.76
N GLU A 230 -20.49 -0.08 12.47
CA GLU A 230 -20.60 1.35 12.80
C GLU A 230 -20.67 2.24 11.55
N LEU A 231 -19.88 1.92 10.53
CA LEU A 231 -19.86 2.66 9.26
C LEU A 231 -21.04 2.29 8.34
N GLY A 232 -21.90 1.36 8.75
CA GLY A 232 -22.98 0.84 7.92
C GLY A 232 -22.48 0.12 6.67
N ILE A 233 -21.21 -0.30 6.64
CA ILE A 233 -20.58 -1.04 5.53
C ILE A 233 -20.99 -2.51 5.67
N LYS A 234 -22.28 -2.80 5.72
CA LYS A 234 -22.80 -4.16 5.89
C LYS A 234 -22.83 -4.91 4.55
N GLU A 235 -21.69 -5.00 3.87
CA GLU A 235 -21.49 -5.74 2.61
C GLU A 235 -20.02 -6.20 2.48
N LEU A 236 -19.57 -7.04 3.40
CA LEU A 236 -18.36 -7.85 3.18
C LEU A 236 -18.78 -9.26 2.80
N PHE A 237 -18.40 -9.70 1.59
CA PHE A 237 -18.48 -11.11 1.23
C PHE A 237 -17.44 -11.87 2.06
N PRO A 238 -17.85 -12.77 2.97
CA PRO A 238 -16.88 -13.51 3.76
C PRO A 238 -16.03 -14.39 2.83
N ALA A 239 -14.77 -14.59 3.21
CA ALA A 239 -13.90 -15.47 2.47
C ALA A 239 -14.40 -16.92 2.60
N TYR A 240 -14.39 -17.68 1.52
CA TYR A 240 -14.84 -19.08 1.54
C TYR A 240 -14.03 -19.97 2.52
N LEU A 241 -12.78 -19.58 2.80
CA LEU A 241 -11.90 -20.26 3.75
C LEU A 241 -11.89 -19.64 5.15
N ASP A 242 -12.81 -18.70 5.44
CA ASP A 242 -12.93 -18.15 6.79
C ASP A 242 -13.35 -19.27 7.78
N PRO A 243 -12.59 -19.52 8.86
CA PRO A 243 -12.93 -20.54 9.84
C PRO A 243 -14.27 -20.27 10.56
N ASN A 244 -14.76 -19.03 10.54
CA ASN A 244 -16.02 -18.63 11.15
C ASN A 244 -17.19 -18.55 10.14
N LEU A 245 -16.99 -18.95 8.89
CA LEU A 245 -18.00 -18.92 7.84
C LEU A 245 -19.24 -19.73 8.23
N GLN A 246 -20.42 -19.09 8.20
CA GLN A 246 -21.69 -19.72 8.56
C GLN A 246 -22.45 -20.19 7.31
N GLU A 247 -23.31 -21.19 7.47
CA GLU A 247 -24.14 -21.71 6.36
C GLU A 247 -25.00 -20.63 5.69
N LYS A 248 -25.53 -19.69 6.49
CA LYS A 248 -26.33 -18.56 5.99
C LYS A 248 -25.54 -17.65 5.03
N ASP A 249 -24.23 -17.54 5.22
CA ASP A 249 -23.37 -16.69 4.40
C ASP A 249 -23.21 -17.29 3.00
N LEU A 250 -23.25 -18.62 2.89
CA LEU A 250 -23.21 -19.31 1.60
C LEU A 250 -24.41 -18.97 0.72
N ILE A 251 -25.56 -18.63 1.31
CA ILE A 251 -26.79 -18.28 0.58
C ILE A 251 -26.68 -16.88 -0.04
N THR A 252 -25.95 -15.97 0.60
CA THR A 252 -25.80 -14.57 0.18
C THR A 252 -24.55 -14.31 -0.65
N GLY A 253 -23.59 -15.23 -0.65
CA GLY A 253 -22.39 -15.19 -1.48
C GLY A 253 -21.10 -15.11 -0.66
N VAL A 254 -20.00 -15.59 -1.25
CA VAL A 254 -18.68 -15.70 -0.62
C VAL A 254 -17.58 -15.31 -1.60
N ASN A 255 -16.41 -14.96 -1.07
CA ASN A 255 -15.24 -14.62 -1.85
C ASN A 255 -14.23 -15.78 -1.93
N PHE A 256 -13.86 -16.20 -3.14
CA PHE A 256 -12.84 -17.24 -3.39
C PHE A 256 -11.47 -16.66 -3.75
N ALA A 257 -11.35 -15.34 -3.90
CA ALA A 257 -10.17 -14.70 -4.45
C ALA A 257 -8.94 -14.89 -3.56
N SER A 258 -7.84 -15.32 -4.18
CA SER A 258 -6.52 -15.33 -3.57
C SER A 258 -5.66 -14.21 -4.15
N GLY A 259 -5.30 -13.23 -3.31
CA GLY A 259 -4.40 -12.16 -3.69
C GLY A 259 -3.06 -12.71 -4.22
N GLY A 260 -2.55 -12.14 -5.30
CA GLY A 260 -1.33 -12.59 -5.97
C GLY A 260 -1.53 -13.68 -7.03
N ALA A 261 -2.72 -14.28 -7.13
CA ALA A 261 -3.04 -15.24 -8.19
C ALA A 261 -3.20 -14.55 -9.55
N GLY A 262 -3.15 -15.34 -10.60
CA GLY A 262 -3.26 -14.93 -12.00
C GLY A 262 -3.92 -16.02 -12.85
N TYR A 263 -4.12 -15.74 -14.15
CA TYR A 263 -4.55 -16.76 -15.11
C TYR A 263 -3.44 -17.78 -15.39
N ASP A 264 -2.18 -17.35 -15.35
CA ASP A 264 -1.02 -18.22 -15.49
C ASP A 264 -0.80 -18.99 -14.18
N PRO A 265 -0.84 -20.33 -14.19
CA PRO A 265 -0.57 -21.13 -12.99
C PRO A 265 0.79 -20.81 -12.34
N LEU A 266 1.79 -20.47 -13.16
CA LEU A 266 3.13 -20.12 -12.70
C LEU A 266 3.11 -18.87 -11.79
N THR A 267 2.21 -17.92 -12.01
CA THR A 267 2.08 -16.73 -11.17
C THR A 267 1.74 -17.09 -9.73
N SER A 268 0.85 -18.07 -9.56
CA SER A 268 0.44 -18.54 -8.23
C SER A 268 1.52 -19.39 -7.57
N GLU A 269 2.29 -20.15 -8.36
CA GLU A 269 3.43 -20.93 -7.89
C GLU A 269 4.56 -20.03 -7.35
N ILE A 270 5.00 -19.04 -8.14
CA ILE A 270 6.05 -18.09 -7.73
C ILE A 270 5.65 -17.34 -6.45
N SER A 271 4.37 -16.96 -6.36
CA SER A 271 3.85 -16.19 -5.22
C SER A 271 3.46 -17.08 -4.03
N ASN A 272 3.49 -18.41 -4.20
CA ASN A 272 3.02 -19.40 -3.24
C ASN A 272 1.59 -19.11 -2.75
N VAL A 273 0.64 -18.90 -3.66
CA VAL A 273 -0.76 -18.57 -3.35
C VAL A 273 -1.74 -19.55 -4.00
N ILE A 274 -3.03 -19.50 -3.62
CA ILE A 274 -4.05 -20.41 -4.14
C ILE A 274 -4.30 -20.09 -5.62
N ALA A 275 -3.94 -21.02 -6.50
CA ALA A 275 -4.12 -20.90 -7.93
C ALA A 275 -5.59 -20.75 -8.33
N LEU A 276 -5.84 -20.11 -9.48
CA LEU A 276 -7.19 -19.89 -10.00
C LEU A 276 -7.94 -21.21 -10.22
N SER A 277 -7.24 -22.29 -10.60
CA SER A 277 -7.81 -23.64 -10.69
C SER A 277 -8.28 -24.18 -9.34
N CYS A 278 -7.52 -23.96 -8.27
CA CYS A 278 -7.92 -24.35 -6.92
C CYS A 278 -9.13 -23.53 -6.43
N GLN A 279 -9.21 -22.25 -6.80
CA GLN A 279 -10.39 -21.41 -6.51
C GLN A 279 -11.65 -21.94 -7.22
N LEU A 280 -11.51 -22.49 -8.44
CA LEU A 280 -12.61 -23.18 -9.13
C LEU A 280 -13.05 -24.46 -8.41
N GLU A 281 -12.11 -25.24 -7.87
CA GLU A 281 -12.45 -26.43 -7.06
C GLU A 281 -13.17 -26.04 -5.77
N MET A 282 -12.75 -24.96 -5.11
CA MET A 282 -13.48 -24.40 -3.96
C MET A 282 -14.90 -23.98 -4.34
N PHE A 283 -15.09 -23.38 -5.52
CA PHE A 283 -16.42 -23.04 -6.02
C PHE A 283 -17.28 -24.28 -6.28
N LYS A 284 -16.70 -25.38 -6.79
CA LYS A 284 -17.41 -26.66 -6.94
C LYS A 284 -17.83 -27.24 -5.59
N GLU A 285 -16.96 -27.18 -4.59
CA GLU A 285 -17.28 -27.61 -3.22
C GLU A 285 -18.39 -26.74 -2.62
N TYR A 286 -18.32 -25.42 -2.80
CA TYR A 286 -19.38 -24.48 -2.42
C TYR A 286 -20.73 -24.84 -3.03
N ILE A 287 -20.78 -25.21 -4.32
CA ILE A 287 -22.03 -25.63 -5.00
C ILE A 287 -22.62 -26.87 -4.34
N VAL A 288 -21.79 -27.81 -3.88
CA VAL A 288 -22.25 -29.01 -3.15
C VAL A 288 -22.85 -28.61 -1.81
N LYS A 289 -22.13 -27.82 -1.00
CA LYS A 289 -22.61 -27.33 0.31
C LYS A 289 -23.91 -26.53 0.17
N LEU A 290 -23.98 -25.62 -0.80
CA LEU A 290 -25.17 -24.83 -1.07
C LEU A 290 -26.37 -25.71 -1.41
N LYS A 291 -26.18 -26.79 -2.18
CA LYS A 291 -27.23 -27.76 -2.50
C LYS A 291 -27.76 -28.46 -1.24
N GLU A 292 -26.88 -28.81 -0.30
CA GLU A 292 -27.27 -29.46 0.96
C GLU A 292 -28.10 -28.54 1.83
N ILE A 293 -27.79 -27.23 1.84
CA ILE A 293 -28.49 -26.22 2.65
C ILE A 293 -29.86 -25.86 2.07
N VAL A 294 -29.93 -25.54 0.76
CA VAL A 294 -31.15 -24.96 0.17
C VAL A 294 -31.90 -25.89 -0.81
N GLY A 295 -31.36 -27.07 -1.09
CA GLY A 295 -31.91 -27.98 -2.08
C GLY A 295 -31.55 -27.62 -3.54
N LYS A 296 -31.81 -28.57 -4.45
CA LYS A 296 -31.33 -28.50 -5.85
C LYS A 296 -31.88 -27.30 -6.62
N ASP A 297 -33.19 -27.06 -6.52
CA ASP A 297 -33.87 -26.05 -7.34
C ASP A 297 -33.50 -24.64 -6.88
N ARG A 298 -33.54 -24.39 -5.56
CA ARG A 298 -33.12 -23.10 -5.00
C ARG A 298 -31.65 -22.81 -5.24
N LYS A 299 -30.77 -23.81 -5.14
CA LYS A 299 -29.35 -23.68 -5.49
C LYS A 299 -29.15 -23.27 -6.96
N ASN A 300 -29.91 -23.86 -7.90
CA ASN A 300 -29.84 -23.47 -9.32
C ASN A 300 -30.30 -22.02 -9.52
N GLU A 301 -31.37 -21.62 -8.84
CA GLU A 301 -31.89 -20.25 -8.87
C GLU A 301 -30.86 -19.25 -8.35
N ILE A 302 -30.22 -19.53 -7.20
CA ILE A 302 -29.15 -18.69 -6.63
C ILE A 302 -28.02 -18.53 -7.65
N LEU A 303 -27.45 -19.62 -8.18
CA LEU A 303 -26.33 -19.55 -9.12
C LEU A 303 -26.68 -18.78 -10.42
N ALA A 304 -27.91 -18.93 -10.92
CA ALA A 304 -28.33 -18.23 -12.13
C ALA A 304 -28.54 -16.72 -11.91
N ASN A 305 -28.99 -16.33 -10.70
CA ASN A 305 -29.32 -14.94 -10.39
C ASN A 305 -28.16 -14.16 -9.76
N SER A 306 -27.19 -14.84 -9.15
CA SER A 306 -25.98 -14.27 -8.57
C SER A 306 -25.10 -13.60 -9.63
N PHE A 307 -24.38 -12.57 -9.19
CA PHE A 307 -23.37 -11.88 -9.99
C PHE A 307 -21.97 -12.38 -9.61
N PHE A 308 -21.22 -12.82 -10.59
CA PHE A 308 -19.85 -13.34 -10.42
C PHE A 308 -18.88 -12.29 -10.94
N ILE A 309 -17.97 -11.82 -10.08
CA ILE A 309 -16.96 -10.83 -10.45
C ILE A 309 -15.60 -11.51 -10.51
N LEU A 310 -14.93 -11.42 -11.65
CA LEU A 310 -13.58 -11.91 -11.86
C LEU A 310 -12.62 -10.73 -12.01
N VAL A 311 -11.64 -10.66 -11.11
CA VAL A 311 -10.55 -9.66 -11.11
C VAL A 311 -9.22 -10.40 -11.03
N THR A 312 -8.58 -10.58 -12.17
CA THR A 312 -7.29 -11.28 -12.28
C THR A 312 -6.58 -10.88 -13.58
N GLY A 313 -5.31 -11.23 -13.75
CA GLY A 313 -4.52 -10.88 -14.94
C GLY A 313 -3.36 -9.91 -14.68
N SER A 314 -3.53 -8.96 -13.75
CA SER A 314 -2.50 -7.95 -13.50
C SER A 314 -1.21 -8.56 -12.96
N ASN A 315 -1.32 -9.57 -12.09
CA ASN A 315 -0.17 -10.26 -11.49
C ASN A 315 0.62 -11.07 -12.52
N ASP A 316 -0.05 -11.66 -13.51
CA ASP A 316 0.61 -12.39 -14.61
C ASP A 316 1.56 -11.46 -15.37
N ILE A 317 1.06 -10.27 -15.70
CA ILE A 317 1.82 -9.26 -16.43
C ILE A 317 2.91 -8.65 -15.54
N THR A 318 2.56 -8.13 -14.36
CA THR A 318 3.51 -7.43 -13.49
C THR A 318 4.58 -8.36 -12.95
N ASN A 319 4.18 -9.46 -12.33
CA ASN A 319 5.08 -10.27 -11.51
C ASN A 319 5.78 -11.30 -12.41
N THR A 320 5.02 -12.09 -13.15
CA THR A 320 5.55 -13.23 -13.89
C THR A 320 6.23 -12.82 -15.20
N TYR A 321 5.62 -11.93 -15.98
CA TYR A 321 6.18 -11.50 -17.26
C TYR A 321 7.23 -10.39 -17.11
N PHE A 322 6.95 -9.32 -16.37
CA PHE A 322 7.87 -8.17 -16.33
C PHE A 322 8.88 -8.15 -15.18
N SER A 323 8.55 -8.69 -14.00
CA SER A 323 9.41 -8.56 -12.80
C SER A 323 10.34 -9.76 -12.59
N THR A 324 9.85 -11.00 -12.75
CA THR A 324 10.66 -12.23 -12.59
C THR A 324 11.13 -12.82 -13.94
N PRO A 325 11.13 -12.02 -15.03
CA PRO A 325 10.89 -12.36 -16.44
C PRO A 325 10.84 -13.83 -16.92
N LEU A 326 10.24 -14.77 -16.17
CA LEU A 326 10.30 -16.21 -16.48
C LEU A 326 9.56 -16.56 -17.77
N ARG A 327 8.57 -15.76 -18.15
CA ARG A 327 7.79 -15.98 -19.38
C ARG A 327 8.38 -15.28 -20.62
N LYS A 328 9.26 -14.29 -20.46
CA LYS A 328 9.83 -13.53 -21.59
C LYS A 328 10.68 -14.38 -22.54
N SER A 329 11.26 -15.48 -22.05
CA SER A 329 12.05 -16.39 -22.88
C SER A 329 11.19 -17.30 -23.76
N TYR A 330 9.89 -17.41 -23.47
CA TYR A 330 8.97 -18.32 -24.16
C TYR A 330 7.91 -17.58 -24.97
N TYR A 331 7.58 -16.36 -24.55
CA TYR A 331 6.51 -15.57 -25.13
C TYR A 331 6.99 -14.13 -25.33
N ASP A 332 6.63 -13.54 -26.45
CA ASP A 332 6.51 -12.09 -26.55
C ASP A 332 5.21 -11.62 -25.87
N VAL A 333 4.99 -10.30 -25.81
CA VAL A 333 3.84 -9.74 -25.09
C VAL A 333 2.52 -10.21 -25.70
N SER A 334 2.43 -10.27 -27.04
CA SER A 334 1.22 -10.65 -27.76
C SER A 334 0.87 -12.11 -27.51
N SER A 335 1.84 -13.01 -27.71
CA SER A 335 1.64 -14.45 -27.50
C SER A 335 1.41 -14.79 -26.02
N TYR A 336 1.97 -14.03 -25.08
CA TYR A 336 1.64 -14.19 -23.66
C TYR A 336 0.22 -13.73 -23.36
N ALA A 337 -0.24 -12.63 -23.96
CA ALA A 337 -1.64 -12.19 -23.82
C ALA A 337 -2.61 -13.25 -24.37
N ASP A 338 -2.32 -13.83 -25.54
CA ASP A 338 -3.12 -14.92 -26.11
C ASP A 338 -3.14 -16.16 -25.18
N PHE A 339 -2.00 -16.49 -24.59
CA PHE A 339 -1.90 -17.55 -23.58
C PHE A 339 -2.83 -17.28 -22.38
N LEU A 340 -2.82 -16.07 -21.82
CA LEU A 340 -3.69 -15.68 -20.71
C LEU A 340 -5.17 -15.68 -21.12
N LEU A 341 -5.50 -15.21 -22.32
CA LEU A 341 -6.88 -15.20 -22.84
C LEU A 341 -7.45 -16.60 -23.01
N ASN A 342 -6.63 -17.58 -23.39
CA ASN A 342 -7.05 -18.99 -23.45
C ASN A 342 -7.42 -19.53 -22.07
N TYR A 343 -6.61 -19.25 -21.05
CA TYR A 343 -6.93 -19.62 -19.66
C TYR A 343 -8.19 -18.90 -19.16
N ALA A 344 -8.32 -17.60 -19.44
CA ALA A 344 -9.49 -16.82 -19.07
C ALA A 344 -10.77 -17.39 -19.72
N SER A 345 -10.73 -17.68 -21.02
CA SER A 345 -11.85 -18.27 -21.76
C SER A 345 -12.25 -19.63 -21.18
N SER A 346 -11.27 -20.51 -20.93
CA SER A 346 -11.52 -21.82 -20.32
C SER A 346 -12.19 -21.68 -18.95
N PHE A 347 -11.67 -20.81 -18.10
CA PHE A 347 -12.21 -20.59 -16.76
C PHE A 347 -13.65 -20.05 -16.79
N LEU A 348 -13.94 -19.09 -17.69
CA LEU A 348 -15.30 -18.56 -17.87
C LEU A 348 -16.28 -19.63 -18.37
N GLN A 349 -15.85 -20.50 -19.29
CA GLN A 349 -16.67 -21.63 -19.73
C GLN A 349 -16.97 -22.59 -18.57
N ASP A 350 -16.01 -22.84 -17.69
CA ASP A 350 -16.22 -23.70 -16.53
C ASP A 350 -17.19 -23.08 -15.53
N LEU A 351 -17.07 -21.78 -15.22
CA LEU A 351 -18.06 -21.06 -14.41
C LEU A 351 -19.47 -21.17 -15.02
N TYR A 352 -19.58 -20.99 -16.34
CA TYR A 352 -20.86 -21.10 -17.03
C TYR A 352 -21.43 -22.52 -16.94
N ARG A 353 -20.62 -23.56 -17.15
CA ARG A 353 -21.04 -24.97 -17.00
C ARG A 353 -21.52 -25.27 -15.57
N LEU A 354 -20.94 -24.61 -14.57
CA LEU A 354 -21.30 -24.76 -13.16
C LEU A 354 -22.57 -23.99 -12.75
N GLY A 355 -23.14 -23.17 -13.65
CA GLY A 355 -24.43 -22.50 -13.43
C GLY A 355 -24.36 -20.98 -13.32
N ALA A 356 -23.16 -20.38 -13.37
CA ALA A 356 -23.03 -18.93 -13.41
C ALA A 356 -23.62 -18.38 -14.71
N ARG A 357 -24.46 -17.34 -14.62
CA ARG A 357 -25.09 -16.70 -15.80
C ARG A 357 -24.77 -15.22 -15.93
N ARG A 358 -24.46 -14.53 -14.84
CA ARG A 358 -24.14 -13.11 -14.82
C ARG A 358 -22.70 -12.94 -14.37
N ILE A 359 -21.77 -12.87 -15.31
CA ILE A 359 -20.33 -12.81 -15.05
C ILE A 359 -19.80 -11.45 -15.51
N GLY A 360 -19.21 -10.69 -14.59
CA GLY A 360 -18.44 -9.49 -14.86
C GLY A 360 -16.94 -9.80 -14.80
N VAL A 361 -16.20 -9.43 -15.85
CA VAL A 361 -14.74 -9.55 -15.90
C VAL A 361 -14.16 -8.13 -15.94
N LEU A 362 -13.29 -7.80 -14.99
CA LEU A 362 -12.67 -6.48 -14.94
C LEU A 362 -11.41 -6.44 -15.81
N SER A 363 -11.24 -5.34 -16.54
CA SER A 363 -10.05 -5.09 -17.35
C SER A 363 -8.82 -4.92 -16.47
N ILE A 364 -7.66 -5.29 -17.01
CA ILE A 364 -6.36 -5.01 -16.40
C ILE A 364 -6.13 -3.48 -16.45
N PRO A 365 -5.77 -2.82 -15.34
CA PRO A 365 -5.48 -1.39 -15.35
C PRO A 365 -4.15 -1.10 -16.08
N PRO A 366 -3.85 0.16 -16.43
CA PRO A 366 -2.56 0.54 -17.01
C PRO A 366 -1.41 0.18 -16.06
N ILE A 367 -0.75 -0.95 -16.33
CA ILE A 367 0.22 -1.57 -15.43
C ILE A 367 1.41 -0.65 -15.17
N GLY A 368 1.88 0.04 -16.21
CA GLY A 368 2.97 1.01 -16.11
C GLY A 368 2.65 2.20 -15.21
N CYS A 369 1.38 2.46 -14.92
CA CYS A 369 0.93 3.52 -14.03
C CYS A 369 0.66 3.06 -12.59
N LEU A 370 0.79 1.76 -12.29
CA LEU A 370 0.69 1.29 -10.92
C LEU A 370 1.79 1.96 -10.07
N PRO A 371 1.47 2.40 -8.83
CA PRO A 371 2.43 3.13 -8.00
C PRO A 371 3.77 2.40 -7.82
N SER A 372 3.74 1.07 -7.64
CA SER A 372 4.96 0.26 -7.55
C SER A 372 5.80 0.28 -8.82
N GLN A 373 5.18 0.24 -10.00
CA GLN A 373 5.91 0.28 -11.28
C GLN A 373 6.49 1.67 -11.55
N ARG A 374 5.75 2.74 -11.23
CA ARG A 374 6.25 4.12 -11.30
C ARG A 374 7.45 4.33 -10.39
N THR A 375 7.43 3.76 -9.19
CA THR A 375 8.59 3.79 -8.27
C THR A 375 9.77 2.99 -8.83
N LEU A 376 9.56 1.73 -9.23
CA LEU A 376 10.69 0.89 -9.61
C LEU A 376 11.29 1.22 -10.99
N LYS A 377 10.49 1.80 -11.90
CA LYS A 377 10.84 1.89 -13.34
C LYS A 377 10.50 3.24 -13.98
N GLY A 378 9.85 4.17 -13.27
CA GLY A 378 9.41 5.47 -13.81
C GLY A 378 10.46 6.58 -13.79
N GLY A 379 11.72 6.27 -13.47
CA GLY A 379 12.80 7.27 -13.35
C GLY A 379 12.58 8.26 -12.19
N GLU A 380 13.32 9.36 -12.20
CA GLU A 380 13.23 10.40 -11.14
C GLU A 380 11.86 11.06 -11.09
N GLN A 381 11.24 11.26 -12.26
CA GLN A 381 9.91 11.86 -12.40
C GLN A 381 8.76 10.91 -12.06
N ARG A 382 9.08 9.64 -11.77
CA ARG A 382 8.09 8.59 -11.46
C ARG A 382 7.00 8.51 -12.53
N GLU A 383 7.33 8.58 -13.80
CA GLU A 383 6.33 8.58 -14.88
C GLU A 383 5.68 7.20 -15.04
N CYS A 384 4.55 7.15 -15.75
CA CYS A 384 4.02 5.87 -16.20
C CYS A 384 4.99 5.22 -17.18
N VAL A 385 5.18 3.91 -17.05
CA VAL A 385 6.15 3.16 -17.85
C VAL A 385 5.49 2.60 -19.09
N ASN A 386 5.69 3.25 -20.25
CA ASN A 386 4.93 2.95 -21.47
C ASN A 386 5.06 1.50 -21.95
N TYR A 387 6.24 0.87 -21.87
CA TYR A 387 6.41 -0.51 -22.36
C TYR A 387 5.71 -1.57 -21.48
N LEU A 388 5.17 -1.18 -20.31
CA LEU A 388 4.36 -2.04 -19.45
C LEU A 388 2.85 -1.92 -19.73
N ASN A 389 2.43 -0.94 -20.52
CA ASN A 389 1.04 -0.73 -20.95
C ASN A 389 0.85 -1.25 -22.36
#